data_AF-A0A3B9SRG2-F1
#
_entry.id   AF-A0A3B9SRG2-F1
#
_cell.length_a   1.000
_cell.length_b   1.000
_cell.length_c   1.000
_cell.angle_alpha   90.00
_cell.angle_beta   90.00
_cell.angle_gamma   90.00
#
_symmetry.space_group_name_H-M   'P 1'
#
loop_
_entity.id
_entity.type
_entity.pdbx_description
1 polymer ?
#
loop_
_entity_poly.entity_id
_entity_poly.type
_entity_poly.pdbx_seq_one_letter_code
_entity_poly.pdbx_strand_id
1 'polypeptide(L)'
;MVTKESNPLNISETPPFIDYKPVIVRSQTMPLENLEAGICNKLLSVEDPIAVKGGFARELFRLNLGLISQCNYDKLEDLDIVVFETPSTNREERIARRNQIASLSEYFEPKDIEICNSIPEGLIHFFRTRDVTMNELVMFKHEDFLQFLFSEECVEDLKKGVIRSSIHCAHTGLGLVWFQEGNKRLLSATMVGRCIYRKVKGDGNVFVSDNIDFHDSVRALSVDDLFKITKRFSEIPELLESCMRIYQELGISNEILAEVCEKIEDPRVKKSRGIITSEIVEDMLDERAKEYREWWQNTDSNHKATAEVRFI
;
A
#
# COMPACT_ATOMS: atom_id res chain seq x y z
N MET A 1 -10.13 -45.59 -8.07
CA MET A 1 -9.44 -44.38 -8.59
C MET A 1 -10.51 -43.50 -9.20
N VAL A 2 -10.89 -42.44 -8.49
CA VAL A 2 -11.87 -41.45 -8.95
C VAL A 2 -11.10 -40.16 -9.11
N THR A 3 -10.90 -39.74 -10.35
CA THR A 3 -10.34 -38.44 -10.70
C THR A 3 -11.34 -37.38 -10.28
N LYS A 4 -11.03 -36.63 -9.22
CA LYS A 4 -11.74 -35.40 -8.89
C LYS A 4 -11.38 -34.38 -9.95
N GLU A 5 -12.29 -34.16 -10.90
CA GLU A 5 -12.32 -32.96 -11.71
C GLU A 5 -12.50 -31.76 -10.76
N SER A 6 -11.44 -30.98 -10.62
CA SER A 6 -11.47 -29.69 -9.95
C SER A 6 -12.17 -28.70 -10.88
N ASN A 7 -13.47 -28.48 -10.68
CA ASN A 7 -14.16 -27.36 -11.32
C ASN A 7 -13.48 -26.05 -10.89
N PRO A 8 -13.04 -25.18 -11.81
CA PRO A 8 -12.55 -23.86 -11.45
C PRO A 8 -13.71 -23.02 -10.90
N LEU A 9 -13.52 -22.49 -9.69
CA LEU A 9 -14.43 -21.55 -9.05
C LEU A 9 -14.44 -20.23 -9.84
N ASN A 10 -15.59 -19.93 -10.48
CA ASN A 10 -15.98 -18.61 -11.01
C ASN A 10 -14.86 -17.83 -11.69
N ILE A 11 -14.61 -18.16 -12.96
CA ILE A 11 -13.96 -17.25 -13.91
C ILE A 11 -15.02 -16.19 -14.23
N SER A 12 -14.95 -15.01 -13.61
CA SER A 12 -15.72 -13.88 -14.11
C SER A 12 -15.14 -13.53 -15.48
N GLU A 13 -15.91 -13.74 -16.54
CA GLU A 13 -15.52 -13.56 -17.96
C GLU A 13 -15.17 -12.12 -18.35
N THR A 14 -15.08 -11.20 -17.38
CA THR A 14 -14.66 -9.83 -17.63
C THR A 14 -13.16 -9.70 -17.36
N PRO A 15 -12.32 -9.50 -18.39
CA PRO A 15 -10.92 -9.16 -18.16
C PRO A 15 -10.85 -7.87 -17.30
N PRO A 16 -9.86 -7.73 -16.40
CA PRO A 16 -9.67 -6.49 -15.67
C PRO A 16 -9.53 -5.34 -16.69
N PHE A 17 -10.29 -4.25 -16.51
CA PHE A 17 -10.19 -3.08 -17.38
C PHE A 17 -8.75 -2.55 -17.36
N ILE A 18 -8.18 -2.42 -18.56
CA ILE A 18 -6.81 -1.94 -18.80
C ILE A 18 -6.82 -0.40 -18.97
N ASP A 19 -7.49 0.32 -18.07
CA ASP A 19 -7.51 1.80 -18.11
C ASP A 19 -6.50 2.35 -17.10
N TYR A 20 -5.23 2.00 -17.32
CA TYR A 20 -4.15 2.46 -16.45
C TYR A 20 -3.67 3.83 -16.91
N LYS A 21 -3.85 4.83 -16.05
CA LYS A 21 -3.17 6.12 -16.24
C LYS A 21 -1.65 5.88 -16.25
N PRO A 22 -0.91 6.57 -17.12
CA PRO A 22 0.56 6.51 -17.10
C PRO A 22 1.08 7.06 -15.78
N VAL A 23 2.09 6.41 -15.20
CA VAL A 23 2.77 6.92 -14.00
C VAL A 23 3.78 7.99 -14.43
N ILE A 24 3.49 9.25 -14.14
CA ILE A 24 4.43 10.35 -14.35
C ILE A 24 5.24 10.54 -13.07
N VAL A 25 6.53 10.19 -13.11
CA VAL A 25 7.42 10.28 -11.96
C VAL A 25 8.18 11.60 -11.99
N ARG A 26 8.13 12.33 -10.88
CA ARG A 26 8.90 13.55 -10.64
C ARG A 26 9.96 13.29 -9.58
N SER A 27 10.95 14.18 -9.51
CA SER A 27 11.97 14.14 -8.48
C SER A 27 12.08 15.47 -7.72
N GLN A 28 12.34 15.39 -6.43
CA GLN A 28 12.66 16.53 -5.58
C GLN A 28 13.70 16.13 -4.55
N THR A 29 14.57 17.05 -4.16
CA THR A 29 15.59 16.80 -3.14
C THR A 29 15.28 17.53 -1.83
N MET A 30 15.89 17.07 -0.75
CA MET A 30 15.90 17.70 0.57
C MET A 30 17.32 17.60 1.17
N PRO A 31 17.99 18.70 1.50
CA PRO A 31 19.28 18.66 2.18
C PRO A 31 19.19 17.93 3.53
N LEU A 32 20.19 17.10 3.87
CA LEU A 32 20.21 16.37 5.16
C LEU A 32 20.39 17.29 6.36
N GLU A 33 21.02 18.45 6.20
CA GLU A 33 21.17 19.46 7.25
C GLU A 33 19.83 20.01 7.79
N ASN A 34 18.75 19.83 7.03
CA ASN A 34 17.40 20.20 7.44
C ASN A 34 16.71 19.12 8.31
N LEU A 35 17.38 17.98 8.56
CA LEU A 35 16.84 16.88 9.34
C LEU A 35 17.35 16.91 10.78
N GLU A 36 16.48 16.52 11.69
CA GLU A 36 16.85 16.32 13.09
C GLU A 36 17.78 15.11 13.25
N ALA A 37 18.66 15.14 14.25
CA ALA A 37 19.66 14.10 14.48
C ALA A 37 19.06 12.69 14.62
N GLY A 38 17.86 12.57 15.22
CA GLY A 38 17.16 11.29 15.35
C GLY A 38 16.77 10.68 13.99
N ILE A 39 16.38 11.51 13.03
CA ILE A 39 16.05 11.07 11.66
C ILE A 39 17.33 10.62 10.95
N CYS A 40 18.40 11.43 11.06
CA CYS A 40 19.70 11.09 10.48
C CYS A 40 20.21 9.73 11.01
N ASN A 41 20.05 9.47 12.31
CA ASN A 41 20.43 8.20 12.93
C ASN A 41 19.69 7.00 12.34
N LYS A 42 18.37 7.11 12.11
CA LYS A 42 17.57 6.04 11.49
C LYS A 42 17.99 5.75 10.05
N LEU A 43 18.48 6.77 9.34
CA LEU A 43 18.89 6.66 7.95
C LEU A 43 20.35 6.27 7.76
N LEU A 44 21.13 6.07 8.83
CA LEU A 44 22.56 5.75 8.72
C LEU A 44 22.82 4.51 7.85
N SER A 45 22.06 3.43 8.07
CA SER A 45 22.17 2.17 7.32
C SER A 45 21.46 2.19 5.97
N VAL A 46 20.81 3.29 5.59
CA VAL A 46 20.20 3.45 4.26
C VAL A 46 21.28 3.97 3.30
N GLU A 47 21.75 3.09 2.45
CA GLU A 47 22.70 3.36 1.37
C GLU A 47 22.26 2.64 0.10
N ASP A 48 22.65 3.15 -1.07
CA ASP A 48 22.29 2.53 -2.35
C ASP A 48 22.67 1.04 -2.38
N PRO A 49 21.78 0.15 -2.88
CA PRO A 49 20.54 0.41 -3.61
C PRO A 49 19.25 0.41 -2.73
N ILE A 50 19.36 0.71 -1.44
CA ILE A 50 18.24 0.72 -0.49
C ILE A 50 17.52 2.08 -0.53
N ALA A 51 16.21 2.04 -0.71
CA ALA A 51 15.36 3.22 -0.63
C ALA A 51 14.25 3.02 0.41
N VAL A 52 13.79 4.12 1.02
CA VAL A 52 12.70 4.11 2.01
C VAL A 52 11.37 4.35 1.31
N LYS A 53 10.34 3.59 1.70
CA LYS A 53 8.96 3.70 1.18
C LYS A 53 7.97 3.98 2.31
N GLY A 54 6.70 4.14 1.95
CA GLY A 54 5.60 4.09 2.90
C GLY A 54 5.53 5.29 3.86
N GLY A 55 5.22 5.01 5.13
CA GLY A 55 4.90 6.03 6.14
C GLY A 55 6.02 7.02 6.38
N PHE A 56 7.24 6.53 6.57
CA PHE A 56 8.39 7.36 6.89
C PHE A 56 8.78 8.31 5.76
N ALA A 57 8.87 7.79 4.53
CA ALA A 57 9.17 8.62 3.37
C ALA A 57 8.07 9.68 3.13
N ARG A 58 6.79 9.34 3.36
CA ARG A 58 5.68 10.29 3.22
C ARG A 58 5.78 11.44 4.21
N GLU A 59 6.10 11.17 5.48
CA GLU A 59 6.21 12.21 6.50
C GLU A 59 7.38 13.15 6.23
N LEU A 60 8.55 12.63 5.83
CA LEU A 60 9.68 13.48 5.43
C LEU A 60 9.35 14.31 4.18
N PHE A 61 8.62 13.74 3.23
CA PHE A 61 8.21 14.49 2.05
C PHE A 61 7.20 15.60 2.39
N ARG A 62 6.26 15.36 3.32
CA ARG A 62 5.36 16.40 3.84
C ARG A 62 6.11 17.54 4.53
N LEU A 63 7.17 17.23 5.27
CA LEU A 63 8.07 18.22 5.86
C LEU A 63 8.77 19.04 4.77
N ASN A 64 9.34 18.38 3.75
CA ASN A 64 9.99 19.04 2.62
C ASN A 64 9.02 19.95 1.82
N LEU A 65 7.75 19.57 1.75
CA LEU A 65 6.68 20.38 1.12
C LEU A 65 6.15 21.51 2.02
N GLY A 66 6.62 21.62 3.28
CA GLY A 66 6.14 22.61 4.25
C GLY A 66 4.70 22.37 4.74
N LEU A 67 4.18 21.15 4.60
CA LEU A 67 2.81 20.80 5.02
C LEU A 67 2.71 20.51 6.52
N ILE A 68 3.84 20.19 7.14
CA ILE A 68 4.01 19.98 8.58
C ILE A 68 5.28 20.70 9.03
N SER A 69 5.32 21.14 10.28
CA SER A 69 6.49 21.80 10.86
C SER A 69 7.47 20.83 11.53
N GLN A 70 7.00 19.63 11.87
CA GLN A 70 7.77 18.60 12.57
C GLN A 70 7.21 17.22 12.19
N CYS A 71 8.09 16.23 12.03
CA CYS A 71 7.69 14.84 11.84
C CYS A 71 7.44 14.16 13.19
N ASN A 72 6.41 13.32 13.31
CA ASN A 72 6.18 12.53 14.52
C ASN A 72 6.95 11.20 14.44
N TYR A 73 8.28 11.27 14.33
CA TYR A 73 9.14 10.10 14.04
C TYR A 73 9.29 9.14 15.23
N ASP A 74 8.99 9.58 16.45
CA ASP A 74 8.93 8.73 17.66
C ASP A 74 7.86 7.62 17.51
N LYS A 75 6.86 7.83 16.65
CA LYS A 75 5.81 6.84 16.34
C LYS A 75 6.16 5.92 15.17
N LEU A 76 7.29 6.13 14.51
CA LEU A 76 7.74 5.37 13.34
C LEU A 76 8.94 4.51 13.75
N GLU A 77 8.68 3.45 14.51
CA GLU A 77 9.72 2.55 15.04
C GLU A 77 10.51 1.88 13.91
N ASP A 78 9.82 1.28 12.94
CA ASP A 78 10.40 0.54 11.82
C ASP A 78 10.44 1.36 10.52
N LEU A 79 11.42 1.08 9.66
CA LEU A 79 11.53 1.61 8.30
C LEU A 79 11.06 0.59 7.27
N ASP A 80 10.00 0.93 6.55
CA ASP A 80 9.63 0.24 5.33
C ASP A 80 10.65 0.57 4.22
N ILE A 81 11.34 -0.44 3.69
CA ILE A 81 12.34 -0.23 2.64
C ILE A 81 12.04 -1.04 1.36
N VAL A 82 12.53 -0.52 0.24
CA VAL A 82 12.59 -1.22 -1.03
C VAL A 82 14.04 -1.27 -1.50
N VAL A 83 14.46 -2.44 -1.97
CA VAL A 83 15.80 -2.67 -2.51
C VAL A 83 15.69 -2.93 -4.00
N PHE A 84 16.38 -2.12 -4.80
CA PHE A 84 16.39 -2.23 -6.25
C PHE A 84 17.51 -3.16 -6.71
N GLU A 85 17.22 -4.45 -6.82
CA GLU A 85 18.13 -5.50 -7.27
C GLU A 85 17.36 -6.59 -8.05
N THR A 86 18.04 -7.38 -8.87
CA THR A 86 17.37 -8.51 -9.55
C THR A 86 16.97 -9.57 -8.52
N PRO A 87 15.67 -9.80 -8.27
CA PRO A 87 15.25 -10.74 -7.23
C PRO A 87 15.55 -12.19 -7.66
N SER A 88 15.99 -13.02 -6.71
CA SER A 88 16.10 -14.47 -6.96
C SER A 88 14.73 -15.06 -7.26
N THR A 89 14.68 -16.00 -8.21
CA THR A 89 13.48 -16.80 -8.49
C THR A 89 13.20 -17.80 -7.36
N ASN A 90 14.20 -18.14 -6.56
CA ASN A 90 14.08 -19.03 -5.40
C ASN A 90 13.56 -18.29 -4.17
N ARG A 91 12.50 -18.82 -3.54
CA ARG A 91 11.86 -18.25 -2.34
C ARG A 91 12.80 -18.22 -1.14
N GLU A 92 13.52 -19.30 -0.87
CA GLU A 92 14.39 -19.40 0.31
C GLU A 92 15.54 -18.38 0.21
N GLU A 93 16.06 -18.17 -0.99
CA GLU A 93 17.07 -17.15 -1.26
C GLU A 93 16.53 -15.73 -1.06
N ARG A 94 15.29 -15.43 -1.47
CA ARG A 94 14.65 -14.13 -1.19
C ARG A 94 14.45 -13.89 0.30
N ILE A 95 14.03 -14.90 1.05
CA ILE A 95 13.88 -14.82 2.51
C ILE A 95 15.23 -14.59 3.18
N ALA A 96 16.25 -15.36 2.80
CA ALA A 96 17.61 -15.19 3.31
C ALA A 96 18.16 -13.79 3.00
N ARG A 97 17.88 -13.27 1.80
CA ARG A 97 18.28 -11.92 1.39
C ARG A 97 17.59 -10.84 2.23
N ARG A 98 16.28 -10.94 2.48
CA ARG A 98 15.57 -10.03 3.39
C ARG A 98 16.17 -10.05 4.79
N ASN A 99 16.47 -11.23 5.34
CA ASN A 99 17.11 -11.36 6.66
C ASN A 99 18.51 -10.73 6.70
N GLN A 100 19.29 -10.87 5.62
CA GLN A 100 20.59 -10.24 5.50
C GLN A 100 20.48 -8.71 5.47
N ILE A 101 19.52 -8.15 4.73
CA ILE A 101 19.28 -6.70 4.69
C ILE A 101 18.78 -6.21 6.05
N ALA A 102 17.86 -6.94 6.68
CA ALA A 102 17.37 -6.62 8.02
C ALA A 102 18.50 -6.54 9.06
N SER A 103 19.54 -7.37 8.95
CA SER A 103 20.69 -7.30 9.86
C SER A 103 21.54 -6.02 9.75
N LEU A 104 21.32 -5.19 8.74
CA LEU A 104 22.06 -3.93 8.54
C LEU A 104 21.59 -2.81 9.50
N SER A 105 20.41 -2.93 10.08
CA SER A 105 19.83 -1.91 10.96
C SER A 105 18.83 -2.50 11.93
N GLU A 106 18.81 -2.00 13.17
CA GLU A 106 17.74 -2.32 14.12
C GLU A 106 16.36 -1.80 13.69
N TYR A 107 16.32 -0.86 12.73
CA TYR A 107 15.08 -0.29 12.20
C TYR A 107 14.53 -1.08 11.00
N PHE A 108 15.20 -2.14 10.56
CA PHE A 108 14.78 -2.95 9.43
C PHE A 108 14.22 -4.29 9.90
N GLU A 109 12.98 -4.55 9.55
CA GLU A 109 12.31 -5.83 9.81
C GLU A 109 12.16 -6.60 8.49
N PRO A 110 12.48 -7.90 8.41
CA PRO A 110 12.41 -8.67 7.17
C PRO A 110 11.07 -8.54 6.43
N LYS A 111 9.97 -8.44 7.18
CA LYS A 111 8.58 -8.33 6.69
C LYS A 111 8.28 -7.00 5.96
N ASP A 112 9.11 -5.98 6.18
CA ASP A 112 8.92 -4.61 5.68
C ASP A 112 9.82 -4.30 4.46
N ILE A 113 10.68 -5.27 4.09
CA ILE A 113 11.63 -5.20 2.98
C ILE A 113 11.00 -5.75 1.68
N GLU A 114 10.82 -4.84 0.72
CA GLU A 114 10.40 -5.15 -0.64
C GLU A 114 11.63 -5.25 -1.56
N ILE A 115 11.72 -6.28 -2.39
CA ILE A 115 12.81 -6.40 -3.38
C ILE A 115 12.20 -6.19 -4.76
N CYS A 116 12.54 -5.07 -5.40
CA CYS A 116 12.09 -4.70 -6.73
C CYS A 116 13.23 -4.84 -7.74
N ASN A 117 12.89 -5.15 -9.00
CA ASN A 117 13.90 -5.26 -10.04
C ASN A 117 14.63 -3.91 -10.25
N SER A 118 15.94 -3.94 -10.50
CA SER A 118 16.78 -2.75 -10.68
C SER A 118 16.64 -2.07 -12.05
N ILE A 119 15.91 -2.68 -12.97
CA ILE A 119 15.58 -2.09 -14.27
C ILE A 119 14.47 -1.03 -14.14
N PRO A 120 14.33 -0.08 -15.10
CA PRO A 120 13.31 0.99 -15.04
C PRO A 120 11.88 0.49 -14.79
N GLU A 121 11.55 -0.70 -15.29
CA GLU A 121 10.27 -1.37 -15.07
C GLU A 121 10.00 -1.70 -13.60
N GLY A 122 11.03 -1.88 -12.79
CA GLY A 122 10.90 -2.11 -11.35
C GLY A 122 10.41 -0.89 -10.59
N LEU A 123 10.84 0.31 -10.98
CA LEU A 123 10.33 1.56 -10.40
C LEU A 123 8.85 1.79 -10.80
N ILE A 124 8.50 1.51 -12.06
CA ILE A 124 7.10 1.54 -12.50
C ILE A 124 6.26 0.55 -11.68
N HIS A 125 6.76 -0.67 -11.50
CA HIS A 125 6.08 -1.70 -10.71
C HIS A 125 5.89 -1.28 -9.26
N PHE A 126 6.89 -0.64 -8.65
CA PHE A 126 6.78 -0.08 -7.30
C PHE A 126 5.59 0.89 -7.19
N PHE A 127 5.48 1.88 -8.08
CA PHE A 127 4.36 2.83 -8.05
C PHE A 127 3.00 2.15 -8.31
N ARG A 128 2.94 1.22 -9.25
CA ARG A 128 1.71 0.49 -9.62
C ARG A 128 1.21 -0.50 -8.56
N THR A 129 1.99 -0.77 -7.52
CA THR A 129 1.60 -1.68 -6.44
C THR A 129 1.21 -0.95 -5.16
N ARG A 130 1.28 0.38 -5.14
CA ARG A 130 0.90 1.17 -3.96
C ARG A 130 -0.61 1.17 -3.78
N ASP A 131 -1.02 1.30 -2.52
CA ASP A 131 -2.43 1.27 -2.11
C ASP A 131 -3.12 2.61 -2.36
N VAL A 132 -2.50 3.70 -1.93
CA VAL A 132 -3.02 5.07 -2.08
C VAL A 132 -2.01 5.96 -2.78
N THR A 133 -2.51 6.96 -3.51
CA THR A 133 -1.69 7.92 -4.27
C THR A 133 -0.68 8.67 -3.41
N MET A 134 -1.06 9.06 -2.19
CA MET A 134 -0.15 9.69 -1.21
C MET A 134 0.99 8.78 -0.72
N ASN A 135 0.99 7.49 -1.09
CA ASN A 135 2.12 6.56 -0.88
C ASN A 135 2.89 6.23 -2.15
N GLU A 136 2.54 6.83 -3.28
CA GLU A 136 3.27 6.72 -4.53
C GLU A 136 4.51 7.61 -4.48
N LEU A 137 5.41 7.28 -3.55
CA LEU A 137 6.68 7.93 -3.36
C LEU A 137 7.71 6.94 -2.79
N VAL A 138 8.96 7.17 -3.14
CA VAL A 138 10.13 6.46 -2.63
C VAL A 138 11.26 7.47 -2.42
N MET A 139 12.09 7.22 -1.41
CA MET A 139 13.15 8.13 -0.98
C MET A 139 14.50 7.41 -0.97
N PHE A 140 15.44 7.92 -1.74
CA PHE A 140 16.84 7.50 -1.70
C PHE A 140 17.64 8.46 -0.80
N LYS A 141 18.60 7.91 -0.06
CA LYS A 141 19.55 8.71 0.71
C LYS A 141 20.88 8.78 -0.05
N HIS A 142 21.31 10.00 -0.31
CA HIS A 142 22.66 10.33 -0.79
C HIS A 142 23.50 10.90 0.36
N GLU A 143 24.79 11.17 0.10
CA GLU A 143 25.71 11.68 1.13
C GLU A 143 25.22 12.98 1.79
N ASP A 144 24.70 13.92 1.00
CA ASP A 144 24.33 15.26 1.47
C ASP A 144 22.83 15.57 1.39
N PHE A 145 22.05 14.72 0.73
CA PHE A 145 20.62 14.98 0.50
C PHE A 145 19.78 13.70 0.40
N LEU A 146 18.48 13.87 0.61
CA LEU A 146 17.46 12.90 0.26
C LEU A 146 16.93 13.20 -1.13
N GLN A 147 16.75 12.18 -1.95
CA GLN A 147 16.07 12.26 -3.24
C GLN A 147 14.73 11.54 -3.16
N PHE A 148 13.65 12.29 -3.32
CA PHE A 148 12.31 11.74 -3.45
C PHE A 148 12.00 11.52 -4.93
N LEU A 149 11.48 10.35 -5.26
CA LEU A 149 10.79 10.06 -6.51
C LEU A 149 9.32 9.82 -6.19
N PHE A 150 8.41 10.48 -6.89
CA PHE A 150 6.97 10.43 -6.58
C PHE A 150 6.12 10.62 -7.82
N SER A 151 4.87 10.14 -7.78
CA SER A 151 3.89 10.45 -8.83
C SER A 151 3.39 11.89 -8.71
N GLU A 152 2.98 12.48 -9.83
CA GLU A 152 2.40 13.84 -9.86
C GLU A 152 1.17 13.94 -8.93
N GLU A 153 0.32 12.90 -8.94
CA GLU A 153 -0.87 12.79 -8.10
C GLU A 153 -0.55 12.67 -6.61
N CYS A 154 0.59 12.07 -6.25
CA CYS A 154 1.04 12.00 -4.86
C CYS A 154 1.17 13.40 -4.25
N VAL A 155 1.83 14.35 -4.95
CA VAL A 155 2.03 15.71 -4.43
C VAL A 155 0.70 16.45 -4.29
N GLU A 156 -0.17 16.32 -5.28
CA GLU A 156 -1.49 16.95 -5.23
C GLU A 156 -2.30 16.46 -4.04
N ASP A 157 -2.36 15.15 -3.86
CA ASP A 157 -3.19 14.53 -2.82
C ASP A 157 -2.60 14.79 -1.43
N LEU A 158 -1.28 14.83 -1.27
CA LEU A 158 -0.64 15.26 -0.02
C LEU A 158 -0.99 16.71 0.33
N LYS A 159 -0.87 17.64 -0.63
CA LYS A 159 -1.20 19.06 -0.41
C LYS A 159 -2.68 19.28 -0.07
N LYS A 160 -3.57 18.51 -0.68
CA LYS A 160 -5.02 18.59 -0.46
C LYS A 160 -5.50 17.75 0.74
N GLY A 161 -4.65 16.92 1.33
CA GLY A 161 -5.03 15.97 2.37
C GLY A 161 -6.04 14.93 1.88
N VAL A 162 -5.91 14.47 0.63
CA VAL A 162 -6.83 13.56 -0.05
C VAL A 162 -6.35 12.11 0.07
N ILE A 163 -7.24 11.23 0.49
CA ILE A 163 -7.02 9.78 0.47
C ILE A 163 -7.71 9.23 -0.77
N ARG A 164 -6.90 8.95 -1.81
CA ARG A 164 -7.34 8.33 -3.06
C ARG A 164 -6.68 6.97 -3.23
N SER A 165 -7.45 5.95 -3.58
CA SER A 165 -6.90 4.67 -4.02
C SER A 165 -5.99 4.92 -5.24
N SER A 166 -4.80 4.32 -5.25
CA SER A 166 -3.85 4.52 -6.36
C SER A 166 -4.53 4.28 -7.71
N ILE A 167 -4.57 5.33 -8.53
CA ILE A 167 -5.13 5.29 -9.90
C ILE A 167 -4.22 4.56 -10.88
N HIS A 168 -2.96 4.40 -10.49
CA HIS A 168 -1.93 3.65 -11.19
C HIS A 168 -1.97 2.17 -10.82
N CYS A 169 -2.75 1.80 -9.81
CA CYS A 169 -2.76 0.46 -9.29
C CYS A 169 -3.36 -0.51 -10.29
N ALA A 170 -2.51 -1.34 -10.89
CA ALA A 170 -2.94 -2.43 -11.76
C ALA A 170 -3.47 -3.63 -10.96
N HIS A 171 -2.82 -3.85 -9.83
CA HIS A 171 -3.18 -4.75 -8.77
C HIS A 171 -2.41 -4.26 -7.55
N THR A 172 -3.02 -4.31 -6.36
CA THR A 172 -2.14 -4.45 -5.20
C THR A 172 -1.73 -5.92 -5.21
N GLY A 173 -0.53 -6.29 -4.81
CA GLY A 173 -0.21 -7.72 -4.60
C GLY A 173 -1.26 -8.45 -3.73
N LEU A 174 -2.19 -7.74 -3.08
CA LEU A 174 -3.22 -8.20 -2.17
C LEU A 174 -4.55 -8.60 -2.84
N GLY A 175 -4.74 -8.35 -4.14
CA GLY A 175 -5.97 -8.66 -4.88
C GLY A 175 -6.47 -7.53 -5.79
N LEU A 176 -7.69 -7.71 -6.31
CA LEU A 176 -8.35 -6.71 -7.17
C LEU A 176 -8.50 -5.38 -6.43
N VAL A 177 -8.19 -4.28 -7.12
CA VAL A 177 -8.33 -2.92 -6.60
C VAL A 177 -9.81 -2.55 -6.49
N TRP A 178 -10.60 -2.98 -7.47
CA TRP A 178 -12.02 -2.73 -7.59
C TRP A 178 -12.72 -3.91 -8.28
N PHE A 179 -14.04 -3.96 -8.18
CA PHE A 179 -14.91 -4.88 -8.91
C PHE A 179 -16.10 -4.12 -9.48
N GLN A 180 -16.72 -4.69 -10.51
CA GLN A 180 -17.92 -4.14 -11.14
C GLN A 180 -19.16 -4.76 -10.50
N GLU A 181 -20.08 -3.93 -10.02
CA GLU A 181 -21.39 -4.36 -9.56
C GLU A 181 -22.48 -3.56 -10.31
N GLY A 182 -23.15 -4.22 -11.25
CA GLY A 182 -24.04 -3.55 -12.21
C GLY A 182 -23.28 -2.52 -13.05
N ASN A 183 -23.74 -1.26 -13.01
CA ASN A 183 -23.08 -0.13 -13.70
C ASN A 183 -22.09 0.65 -12.82
N LYS A 184 -21.86 0.20 -11.57
CA LYS A 184 -20.98 0.87 -10.61
C LYS A 184 -19.66 0.12 -10.45
N ARG A 185 -18.57 0.88 -10.27
CA ARG A 185 -17.28 0.36 -9.82
C ARG A 185 -17.17 0.57 -8.32
N LEU A 186 -16.84 -0.48 -7.60
CA LEU A 186 -16.66 -0.48 -6.15
C LEU A 186 -15.24 -0.92 -5.80
N LEU A 187 -14.63 -0.29 -4.80
CA LEU A 187 -13.35 -0.73 -4.26
C LEU A 187 -13.51 -2.09 -3.56
N SER A 188 -12.47 -2.91 -3.65
CA SER A 188 -12.42 -4.13 -2.84
C SER A 188 -12.32 -3.80 -1.34
N ALA A 189 -12.78 -4.72 -0.49
CA ALA A 189 -12.68 -4.60 0.97
C ALA A 189 -11.25 -4.29 1.45
N THR A 190 -10.24 -4.90 0.83
CA THR A 190 -8.83 -4.63 1.11
C THR A 190 -8.48 -3.17 0.85
N MET A 191 -8.92 -2.62 -0.30
CA MET A 191 -8.63 -1.23 -0.67
C MET A 191 -9.38 -0.22 0.19
N VAL A 192 -10.66 -0.48 0.49
CA VAL A 192 -11.42 0.32 1.46
C VAL A 192 -10.68 0.34 2.80
N GLY A 193 -10.25 -0.82 3.30
CA GLY A 193 -9.51 -0.92 4.55
C GLY A 193 -8.20 -0.13 4.57
N ARG A 194 -7.45 -0.10 3.46
CA ARG A 194 -6.23 0.70 3.32
C ARG A 194 -6.54 2.20 3.38
N CYS A 195 -7.57 2.65 2.69
CA CYS A 195 -7.99 4.06 2.72
C CYS A 195 -8.47 4.47 4.13
N ILE A 196 -9.29 3.65 4.78
CA ILE A 196 -9.75 3.90 6.15
C ILE A 196 -8.57 3.97 7.12
N TYR A 197 -7.58 3.09 6.97
CA TYR A 197 -6.35 3.14 7.77
C TYR A 197 -5.65 4.50 7.68
N ARG A 198 -5.55 5.09 6.49
CA ARG A 198 -4.96 6.43 6.29
C ARG A 198 -5.75 7.50 7.02
N LYS A 199 -7.08 7.46 6.96
CA LYS A 199 -7.93 8.43 7.66
C LYS A 199 -7.83 8.27 9.18
N VAL A 200 -7.86 7.04 9.69
CA VAL A 200 -7.68 6.74 11.13
C VAL A 200 -6.32 7.21 11.65
N LYS A 201 -5.25 7.08 10.85
CA LYS A 201 -3.91 7.56 11.20
C LYS A 201 -3.71 9.07 11.06
N GLY A 202 -4.66 9.79 10.46
CA GLY A 202 -4.56 11.23 10.21
C GLY A 202 -3.65 11.60 9.03
N ASP A 203 -3.42 10.66 8.10
CA ASP A 203 -2.63 10.91 6.88
C ASP A 203 -3.35 11.83 5.89
N GLY A 204 -4.69 11.85 5.93
CA GLY A 204 -5.55 12.69 5.11
C GLY A 204 -6.97 12.76 5.67
N ASN A 205 -7.79 13.63 5.10
CA ASN A 205 -9.09 14.03 5.65
C ASN A 205 -10.27 13.67 4.75
N VAL A 206 -10.05 13.64 3.43
CA VAL A 206 -11.12 13.53 2.43
C VAL A 206 -10.88 12.31 1.55
N PHE A 207 -11.89 11.45 1.39
CA PHE A 207 -11.85 10.37 0.41
C PHE A 207 -12.22 10.91 -0.97
N VAL A 208 -11.40 10.60 -1.96
CA VAL A 208 -11.67 10.90 -3.37
C VAL A 208 -11.39 9.65 -4.18
N SER A 209 -12.23 9.36 -5.17
CA SER A 209 -12.00 8.26 -6.08
C SER A 209 -12.54 8.60 -7.47
N ASP A 210 -11.68 8.49 -8.48
CA ASP A 210 -12.05 8.76 -9.88
C ASP A 210 -12.92 7.59 -10.38
N ASN A 211 -14.16 7.88 -10.81
CA ASN A 211 -15.10 6.89 -11.37
C ASN A 211 -15.45 5.70 -10.47
N ILE A 212 -15.22 5.82 -9.16
CA ILE A 212 -15.54 4.85 -8.13
C ILE A 212 -16.25 5.60 -7.02
N ASP A 213 -17.31 5.04 -6.45
CA ASP A 213 -17.99 5.63 -5.30
C ASP A 213 -17.48 4.97 -4.00
N PHE A 214 -16.64 5.70 -3.26
CA PHE A 214 -16.06 5.22 -2.02
C PHE A 214 -17.13 4.91 -0.95
N HIS A 215 -18.18 5.72 -0.86
CA HIS A 215 -19.25 5.52 0.11
C HIS A 215 -20.04 4.25 -0.22
N ASP A 216 -20.40 4.06 -1.49
CA ASP A 216 -21.04 2.81 -1.93
C ASP A 216 -20.16 1.59 -1.68
N SER A 217 -18.85 1.72 -1.93
CA SER A 217 -17.88 0.64 -1.68
C SER A 217 -17.84 0.23 -0.20
N VAL A 218 -17.94 1.19 0.72
CA VAL A 218 -17.98 0.94 2.16
C VAL A 218 -19.32 0.32 2.57
N ARG A 219 -20.44 0.80 2.03
CA ARG A 219 -21.78 0.27 2.31
C ARG A 219 -22.00 -1.15 1.77
N ALA A 220 -21.25 -1.55 0.76
CA ALA A 220 -21.26 -2.91 0.23
C ALA A 220 -20.47 -3.91 1.08
N LEU A 221 -19.71 -3.45 2.08
CA LEU A 221 -18.92 -4.34 2.93
C LEU A 221 -19.80 -5.19 3.85
N SER A 222 -19.46 -6.47 3.97
CA SER A 222 -20.05 -7.35 4.97
C SER A 222 -19.57 -7.00 6.39
N VAL A 223 -20.31 -7.47 7.40
CA VAL A 223 -19.88 -7.41 8.81
C VAL A 223 -18.48 -8.02 9.00
N ASP A 224 -18.16 -9.10 8.27
CA ASP A 224 -16.85 -9.75 8.34
C ASP A 224 -15.73 -8.87 7.76
N ASP A 225 -16.00 -8.15 6.67
CA ASP A 225 -15.02 -7.25 6.07
C ASP A 225 -14.77 -6.04 6.97
N LEU A 226 -15.84 -5.43 7.48
CA LEU A 226 -15.75 -4.36 8.47
C LEU A 226 -14.98 -4.82 9.71
N PHE A 227 -15.27 -6.01 10.24
CA PHE A 227 -14.53 -6.60 11.35
C PHE A 227 -13.03 -6.75 11.04
N LYS A 228 -12.65 -7.31 9.89
CA LYS A 228 -11.24 -7.49 9.50
C LYS A 228 -10.48 -6.17 9.42
N ILE A 229 -11.12 -5.11 8.91
CA ILE A 229 -10.53 -3.77 8.85
C ILE A 229 -10.36 -3.21 10.27
N THR A 230 -11.43 -3.26 11.06
CA THR A 230 -11.52 -2.63 12.39
C THR A 230 -10.63 -3.30 13.41
N LYS A 231 -10.50 -4.63 13.34
CA LYS A 231 -9.67 -5.44 14.24
C LYS A 231 -8.23 -4.93 14.34
N ARG A 232 -7.71 -4.29 13.28
CA ARG A 232 -6.36 -3.69 13.23
C ARG A 232 -6.17 -2.53 14.22
N PHE A 233 -7.26 -1.91 14.66
CA PHE A 233 -7.28 -0.81 15.60
C PHE A 233 -7.73 -1.23 17.01
N SER A 234 -8.14 -2.49 17.20
CA SER A 234 -8.79 -2.97 18.44
C SER A 234 -7.89 -2.97 19.69
N GLU A 235 -6.59 -2.75 19.53
CA GLU A 235 -5.64 -2.64 20.64
C GLU A 235 -5.47 -1.20 21.15
N ILE A 236 -5.85 -0.20 20.34
CA ILE A 236 -5.73 1.23 20.68
C ILE A 236 -7.13 1.85 20.67
N PRO A 237 -7.76 2.07 21.85
CA PRO A 237 -9.15 2.51 21.95
C PRO A 237 -9.47 3.76 21.11
N GLU A 238 -8.57 4.73 21.07
CA GLU A 238 -8.75 5.98 20.32
C GLU A 238 -8.80 5.74 18.80
N LEU A 239 -8.00 4.80 18.28
CA LEU A 239 -8.02 4.45 16.86
C LEU A 239 -9.26 3.61 16.51
N LEU A 240 -9.68 2.73 17.42
CA LEU A 240 -10.92 1.97 17.28
C LEU A 240 -12.13 2.92 17.19
N GLU A 241 -12.25 3.85 18.14
CA GLU A 241 -13.31 4.86 18.15
C GLU A 241 -13.29 5.69 16.87
N SER A 242 -12.10 6.14 16.43
CA SER A 242 -11.96 6.88 15.18
C SER A 242 -12.43 6.08 13.97
N CYS A 243 -12.11 4.78 13.91
CA CYS A 243 -12.58 3.89 12.84
C CYS A 243 -14.12 3.78 12.83
N MET A 244 -14.74 3.64 14.01
CA MET A 244 -16.20 3.55 14.12
C MET A 244 -16.90 4.84 13.69
N ARG A 245 -16.38 6.00 14.07
CA ARG A 245 -16.90 7.31 13.62
C ARG A 245 -16.82 7.43 12.09
N ILE A 246 -15.72 6.99 11.49
CA ILE A 246 -15.57 6.99 10.03
C ILE A 246 -16.64 6.12 9.36
N TYR A 247 -16.95 4.93 9.89
CA TYR A 247 -18.03 4.13 9.32
C TYR A 247 -19.40 4.80 9.43
N GLN A 248 -19.68 5.47 10.55
CA GLN A 248 -20.92 6.24 10.71
C GLN A 248 -21.01 7.38 9.70
N GLU A 249 -19.93 8.14 9.49
CA GLU A 249 -19.83 9.17 8.44
C GLU A 249 -20.09 8.61 7.03
N LEU A 250 -19.69 7.35 6.80
CA LEU A 250 -19.84 6.65 5.53
C LEU A 250 -21.20 5.93 5.40
N GLY A 251 -22.08 6.04 6.40
CA GLY A 251 -23.45 5.55 6.35
C GLY A 251 -23.64 4.09 6.74
N ILE A 252 -22.70 3.49 7.48
CA ILE A 252 -22.92 2.18 8.11
C ILE A 252 -23.84 2.34 9.32
N SER A 253 -24.86 1.49 9.41
CA SER A 253 -25.87 1.59 10.47
C SER A 253 -25.34 1.15 11.84
N ASN A 254 -25.94 1.66 12.91
CA ASN A 254 -25.52 1.32 14.27
C ASN A 254 -25.73 -0.17 14.59
N GLU A 255 -26.71 -0.83 13.96
CA GLU A 255 -26.94 -2.27 14.11
C GLU A 255 -25.75 -3.07 13.57
N ILE A 256 -25.27 -2.74 12.36
CA ILE A 256 -24.10 -3.39 11.75
C ILE A 256 -22.84 -3.13 12.60
N LEU A 257 -22.67 -1.90 13.10
CA LEU A 257 -21.52 -1.56 13.95
C LEU A 257 -21.54 -2.31 15.28
N ALA A 258 -22.72 -2.53 15.87
CA ALA A 258 -22.86 -3.34 17.08
C ALA A 258 -22.38 -4.79 16.84
N GLU A 259 -22.76 -5.40 15.72
CA GLU A 259 -22.29 -6.75 15.35
C GLU A 259 -20.77 -6.81 15.16
N VAL A 260 -20.16 -5.75 14.60
CA VAL A 260 -18.71 -5.65 14.47
C VAL A 260 -18.04 -5.56 15.84
N CYS A 261 -18.58 -4.75 16.76
CA CYS A 261 -18.08 -4.64 18.14
C CYS A 261 -18.14 -5.97 18.87
N GLU A 262 -19.26 -6.68 18.81
CA GLU A 262 -19.42 -8.01 19.43
C GLU A 262 -18.35 -8.98 18.93
N LYS A 263 -18.04 -8.97 17.64
CA LYS A 263 -16.94 -9.79 17.07
C LYS A 263 -15.57 -9.39 17.58
N ILE A 264 -15.31 -8.10 17.82
CA ILE A 264 -14.03 -7.61 18.36
C ILE A 264 -13.86 -8.02 19.83
N GLU A 265 -14.95 -8.05 20.58
CA GLU A 265 -14.98 -8.41 22.00
C GLU A 265 -14.94 -9.93 22.24
N ASP A 266 -15.19 -10.76 21.23
CA ASP A 266 -15.10 -12.22 21.35
C ASP A 266 -13.69 -12.62 21.86
N PRO A 267 -13.58 -13.26 23.03
CA PRO A 267 -12.30 -13.62 23.63
C PRO A 267 -11.49 -14.62 22.79
N ARG A 268 -12.09 -15.27 21.80
CA ARG A 268 -11.41 -16.16 20.85
C ARG A 268 -10.70 -15.40 19.73
N VAL A 269 -11.02 -14.12 19.54
CA VAL A 269 -10.38 -13.28 18.54
C VAL A 269 -9.03 -12.81 19.06
N LYS A 270 -7.95 -13.36 18.49
CA LYS A 270 -6.60 -12.82 18.69
C LYS A 270 -6.55 -11.40 18.15
N LYS A 271 -6.44 -10.39 19.01
CA LYS A 271 -6.23 -9.00 18.60
C LYS A 271 -4.92 -8.88 17.81
N SER A 272 -4.94 -8.08 16.76
CA SER A 272 -3.76 -7.88 15.91
C SER A 272 -3.13 -6.55 16.29
N ARG A 273 -1.84 -6.56 16.63
CA ARG A 273 -0.97 -5.39 16.53
C ARG A 273 -1.12 -4.88 15.11
N GLY A 274 -1.59 -3.65 14.93
CA GLY A 274 -2.03 -3.05 13.66
C GLY A 274 -0.96 -2.89 12.57
N ILE A 275 -0.22 -3.96 12.27
CA ILE A 275 0.85 -4.08 11.30
C ILE A 275 0.26 -4.83 10.12
N ILE A 276 0.18 -4.16 8.98
CA ILE A 276 -0.19 -4.82 7.74
C ILE A 276 1.11 -5.31 7.11
N THR A 277 1.55 -6.51 7.49
CA THR A 277 2.74 -7.10 6.88
C THR A 277 2.44 -7.51 5.44
N SER A 278 3.43 -7.33 4.58
CA SER A 278 3.45 -7.82 3.20
C SER A 278 3.49 -9.37 3.12
N GLU A 279 3.68 -10.05 4.26
CA GLU A 279 3.92 -11.49 4.36
C GLU A 279 2.68 -12.38 4.21
N ILE A 280 1.47 -11.90 4.53
CA ILE A 280 0.22 -12.71 4.36
C ILE A 280 -0.13 -12.92 2.88
N VAL A 281 0.60 -12.26 1.99
CA VAL A 281 0.24 -12.08 0.59
C VAL A 281 0.99 -13.04 -0.30
N GLU A 282 2.26 -13.33 -0.02
CA GLU A 282 3.07 -14.22 -0.86
C GLU A 282 2.52 -15.66 -0.87
N ASP A 283 1.88 -16.13 0.20
CA ASP A 283 1.31 -17.48 0.28
C ASP A 283 -0.04 -17.67 -0.46
N MET A 284 -0.79 -16.58 -0.70
CA MET A 284 -2.00 -16.62 -1.54
C MET A 284 -1.74 -16.19 -3.00
N LEU A 285 -0.55 -15.68 -3.28
CA LEU A 285 -0.18 -15.11 -4.58
C LEU A 285 0.46 -16.10 -5.54
N ASP A 286 1.03 -17.22 -5.09
CA ASP A 286 1.87 -18.02 -5.99
C ASP A 286 1.11 -18.69 -7.16
N GLU A 287 -0.20 -18.93 -7.04
CA GLU A 287 -1.02 -19.41 -8.16
C GLU A 287 -1.66 -18.27 -8.97
N ARG A 288 -2.35 -17.31 -8.31
CA ARG A 288 -3.01 -16.19 -9.03
C ARG A 288 -2.05 -15.14 -9.59
N ALA A 289 -0.94 -14.85 -8.91
CA ALA A 289 0.10 -13.99 -9.47
C ALA A 289 0.93 -14.70 -10.54
N LYS A 290 0.92 -16.05 -10.59
CA LYS A 290 1.50 -16.81 -11.70
C LYS A 290 0.60 -16.76 -12.93
N GLU A 291 -0.70 -17.01 -12.78
CA GLU A 291 -1.69 -16.83 -13.85
C GLU A 291 -1.69 -15.41 -14.41
N TYR A 292 -1.59 -14.39 -13.55
CA TYR A 292 -1.49 -13.00 -13.98
C TYR A 292 -0.13 -12.66 -14.62
N ARG A 293 0.99 -13.19 -14.10
CA ARG A 293 2.31 -13.01 -14.73
C ARG A 293 2.36 -13.66 -16.11
N GLU A 294 1.78 -14.85 -16.25
CA GLU A 294 1.64 -15.56 -17.53
C GLU A 294 0.71 -14.79 -18.47
N TRP A 295 -0.43 -14.29 -17.99
CA TRP A 295 -1.31 -13.43 -18.78
C TRP A 295 -0.60 -12.15 -19.24
N TRP A 296 0.10 -11.43 -18.36
CA TRP A 296 0.86 -10.20 -18.66
C TRP A 296 2.01 -10.43 -19.64
N GLN A 297 2.74 -11.54 -19.49
CA GLN A 297 3.79 -11.92 -20.43
C GLN A 297 3.21 -12.23 -21.82
N ASN A 298 2.03 -12.83 -21.88
CA ASN A 298 1.33 -13.25 -23.10
C ASN A 298 0.38 -12.18 -23.68
N THR A 299 0.16 -11.04 -23.01
CA THR A 299 -0.66 -9.97 -23.56
C THR A 299 0.13 -9.23 -24.65
N ASP A 300 -0.51 -9.01 -25.79
CA ASP A 300 0.10 -8.43 -26.97
C ASP A 300 0.74 -7.06 -26.67
N SER A 301 1.87 -6.74 -27.31
CA SER A 301 2.64 -5.51 -27.03
C SER A 301 1.83 -4.22 -27.18
N ASN A 302 0.74 -4.24 -27.97
CA ASN A 302 -0.21 -3.14 -28.13
C ASN A 302 -1.22 -2.99 -26.97
N HIS A 303 -1.37 -4.01 -26.11
CA HIS A 303 -2.23 -3.99 -24.91
C HIS A 303 -1.43 -3.78 -23.61
N LYS A 304 -0.10 -3.89 -23.67
CA LYS A 304 0.77 -3.41 -22.60
C LYS A 304 0.73 -1.89 -22.63
N ALA A 305 -0.15 -1.30 -21.81
CA ALA A 305 -0.24 0.15 -21.62
C ALA A 305 1.17 0.72 -21.48
N THR A 306 1.58 1.53 -22.45
CA THR A 306 2.86 2.21 -22.51
C THR A 306 3.05 3.01 -21.23
N ALA A 307 3.80 2.46 -20.28
CA ALA A 307 4.26 3.20 -19.12
C ALA A 307 5.44 4.05 -19.58
N GLU A 308 5.20 5.33 -19.82
CA GLU A 308 6.27 6.26 -20.15
C GLU A 308 6.76 6.92 -18.86
N VAL A 309 7.93 6.50 -18.36
CA VAL A 309 8.62 7.25 -17.30
C VAL A 309 9.32 8.42 -17.97
N ARG A 310 8.68 9.59 -17.92
CA ARG A 310 9.31 10.85 -18.31
C ARG A 310 9.95 11.46 -17.08
N PHE A 311 11.29 11.47 -17.04
CA PHE A 311 12.01 12.36 -16.14
C PHE A 311 11.81 13.78 -16.67
N ILE A 312 11.07 14.60 -15.93
CA ILE A 312 10.87 16.03 -16.20
C ILE A 312 11.45 16.81 -15.02
#